data_AF-A0A090RY61-F1
#
_entry.id   AF-A0A090RY61-F1
#
_cell.length_a   1.000
_cell.length_b   1.000
_cell.length_c   1.000
_cell.angle_alpha   90.00
_cell.angle_beta   90.00
_cell.angle_gamma   90.00
#
_symmetry.space_group_name_H-M   'P 1'
#
loop_
_entity.id
_entity.type
_entity.pdbx_description
1 polymer ?
#
loop_
_entity_poly.entity_id
_entity_poly.type
_entity_poly.pdbx_seq_one_letter_code
_entity_poly.pdbx_strand_id
1 'polypeptide(L)'
;MNSDYNYSAGDDYYFSASIRPDESWQNVTKYSIIVTQWKSFQSGPHGAIRLSNNGDFKLTFQSPNNPIVDLGFAPQNQWTDIRVYFKKSLGSDGRVMIWVNGELKLDRSGKTLLIGNDGYTKIGMYTEIRDARTIYFDNVSISSAINRSLDEWGRAPVDGIYNDSDDDGVSNGLDPYPLDPNR
;
A
#
# COMPACT_ATOMS: atom_id res chain seq x y z
N MET A 1 19.26 2.48 -14.05
CA MET A 1 18.46 2.82 -12.86
C MET A 1 17.91 1.50 -12.35
N ASN A 2 18.01 1.23 -11.05
CA ASN A 2 17.58 -0.05 -10.50
C ASN A 2 16.06 -0.19 -10.68
N SER A 3 15.62 -1.19 -11.44
CA SER A 3 14.22 -1.44 -11.81
C SER A 3 13.45 -2.25 -10.77
N ASP A 4 14.12 -2.67 -9.71
CA ASP A 4 13.67 -3.71 -8.78
C ASP A 4 12.37 -3.40 -8.03
N TYR A 5 11.92 -2.14 -8.03
CA TYR A 5 10.69 -1.69 -7.36
C TYR A 5 9.61 -1.17 -8.30
N ASN A 6 9.87 -1.23 -9.62
CA ASN A 6 8.87 -0.90 -10.62
C ASN A 6 7.88 -2.06 -10.77
N TYR A 7 6.70 -1.76 -11.30
CA TYR A 7 5.76 -2.76 -11.78
C TYR A 7 5.36 -2.48 -13.22
N SER A 8 5.04 -3.53 -13.94
CA SER A 8 4.57 -3.52 -15.32
C SER A 8 3.15 -4.11 -15.40
N ALA A 9 2.56 -4.08 -16.59
CA ALA A 9 1.30 -4.78 -16.83
C ALA A 9 1.53 -6.31 -16.77
N GLY A 10 0.66 -7.02 -16.07
CA GLY A 10 0.76 -8.46 -15.81
C GLY A 10 1.26 -8.80 -14.41
N ASP A 11 1.91 -7.86 -13.73
CA ASP A 11 2.55 -8.13 -12.44
C ASP A 11 1.56 -8.35 -11.31
N ASP A 12 1.91 -9.26 -10.42
CA ASP A 12 1.42 -9.28 -9.05
C ASP A 12 2.27 -8.30 -8.22
N TYR A 13 1.61 -7.44 -7.45
CA TYR A 13 2.27 -6.35 -6.73
C TYR A 13 1.72 -6.20 -5.33
N TYR A 14 2.60 -6.36 -4.35
CA TYR A 14 2.29 -6.34 -2.93
C TYR A 14 2.93 -5.12 -2.30
N PHE A 15 2.14 -4.37 -1.53
CA PHE A 15 2.59 -3.25 -0.74
C PHE A 15 2.09 -3.41 0.70
N SER A 16 2.96 -3.15 1.68
CA SER A 16 2.55 -2.98 3.07
C SER A 16 3.21 -1.76 3.69
N ALA A 17 2.54 -1.17 4.67
CA ALA A 17 3.09 -0.15 5.56
C ALA A 17 2.25 -0.06 6.83
N SER A 18 2.88 0.29 7.93
CA SER A 18 2.22 0.80 9.13
C SER A 18 2.29 2.32 9.12
N ILE A 19 1.17 2.99 9.40
CA ILE A 19 1.13 4.44 9.54
C ILE A 19 0.68 4.86 10.92
N ARG A 20 1.17 5.99 11.41
CA ARG A 20 0.72 6.59 12.67
C ARG A 20 0.65 8.11 12.53
N PRO A 21 -0.54 8.70 12.31
CA PRO A 21 -0.70 10.15 12.38
C PRO A 21 -0.63 10.62 13.84
N ASP A 22 -0.08 11.81 14.07
CA ASP A 22 -0.04 12.42 15.40
C ASP A 22 -1.21 13.41 15.62
N GLU A 23 -1.15 14.16 16.72
CA GLU A 23 -2.15 15.16 17.08
C GLU A 23 -2.31 16.30 16.07
N SER A 24 -1.31 16.57 15.23
CA SER A 24 -1.39 17.65 14.24
C SER A 24 -2.53 17.44 13.24
N TRP A 25 -2.98 16.20 13.05
CA TRP A 25 -4.08 15.82 12.16
C TRP A 25 -5.48 16.17 12.69
N GLN A 26 -5.59 16.59 13.95
CA GLN A 26 -6.84 17.17 14.47
C GLN A 26 -7.20 18.50 13.81
N ASN A 27 -6.20 19.22 13.31
CA ASN A 27 -6.38 20.52 12.69
C ASN A 27 -7.05 20.38 11.31
N VAL A 28 -8.20 21.01 11.17
CA VAL A 28 -9.02 20.93 9.95
C VAL A 28 -8.40 21.76 8.81
N THR A 29 -8.23 21.15 7.64
CA THR A 29 -7.87 21.86 6.40
C THR A 29 -8.64 21.34 5.19
N LYS A 30 -8.70 22.15 4.13
CA LYS A 30 -9.62 22.00 2.98
C LYS A 30 -9.42 20.71 2.18
N TYR A 31 -8.24 20.08 2.23
CA TYR A 31 -7.89 18.95 1.37
C TYR A 31 -7.30 17.79 2.15
N SER A 32 -7.69 16.56 1.82
CA SER A 32 -7.01 15.34 2.30
C SER A 32 -5.63 15.17 1.65
N ILE A 33 -4.77 14.36 2.26
CA ILE A 33 -3.47 14.00 1.69
C ILE A 33 -3.49 12.66 0.99
N ILE A 34 -2.54 12.45 0.09
CA ILE A 34 -2.12 11.13 -0.33
C ILE A 34 -1.02 10.66 0.62
N VAL A 35 -1.22 9.51 1.28
CA VAL A 35 -0.20 8.84 2.13
C VAL A 35 0.63 7.85 1.33
N THR A 36 0.02 7.21 0.32
CA THR A 36 0.71 6.39 -0.67
C THR A 36 -0.04 6.41 -1.99
N GLN A 37 0.68 6.34 -3.11
CA GLN A 37 0.09 6.29 -4.45
C GLN A 37 0.89 5.38 -5.38
N TRP A 38 0.17 4.76 -6.30
CA TRP A 38 0.70 3.97 -7.41
C TRP A 38 0.44 4.71 -8.70
N LYS A 39 1.50 4.98 -9.45
CA LYS A 39 1.49 5.75 -10.69
C LYS A 39 2.39 5.11 -11.75
N SER A 40 1.91 5.02 -12.99
CA SER A 40 2.77 4.71 -14.14
C SER A 40 3.58 5.94 -14.59
N PHE A 41 4.75 5.72 -15.17
CA PHE A 41 5.51 6.79 -15.82
C PHE A 41 4.62 7.47 -16.87
N GLN A 42 4.59 8.80 -16.85
CA GLN A 42 3.79 9.65 -17.75
C GLN A 42 2.25 9.59 -17.59
N SER A 43 1.70 8.99 -16.52
CA SER A 43 0.27 9.09 -16.17
C SER A 43 0.02 9.73 -14.79
N GLY A 44 -1.24 9.96 -14.43
CA GLY A 44 -1.66 10.18 -13.04
C GLY A 44 -1.65 8.88 -12.22
N PRO A 45 -1.92 8.94 -10.91
CA PRO A 45 -2.00 7.74 -10.08
C PRO A 45 -3.23 6.88 -10.47
N HIS A 46 -3.05 5.57 -10.61
CA HIS A 46 -4.14 4.59 -10.74
C HIS A 46 -4.74 4.18 -9.40
N GLY A 47 -4.00 4.39 -8.31
CA GLY A 47 -4.48 4.17 -6.96
C GLY A 47 -3.81 5.12 -5.99
N ALA A 48 -4.53 5.54 -4.96
CA ALA A 48 -4.00 6.32 -3.86
C ALA A 48 -4.75 6.00 -2.57
N ILE A 49 -4.02 5.76 -1.49
CA ILE A 49 -4.60 5.81 -0.15
C ILE A 49 -4.42 7.23 0.37
N ARG A 50 -5.49 7.75 0.97
CA ARG A 50 -5.55 9.10 1.49
C ARG A 50 -5.93 9.13 2.95
N LEU A 51 -5.32 10.05 3.68
CA LEU A 51 -5.70 10.40 5.05
C LEU A 51 -6.43 11.74 5.05
N SER A 52 -7.60 11.75 5.67
CA SER A 52 -8.43 12.92 5.83
C SER A 52 -7.78 13.96 6.74
N ASN A 53 -8.12 15.22 6.48
CA ASN A 53 -7.66 16.40 7.21
C ASN A 53 -8.83 17.12 7.89
N ASN A 54 -9.89 16.38 8.26
CA ASN A 54 -11.06 16.93 8.95
C ASN A 54 -11.03 16.68 10.47
N GLY A 55 -9.87 16.30 11.02
CA GLY A 55 -9.77 15.85 12.41
C GLY A 55 -10.43 14.49 12.69
N ASP A 56 -10.91 13.80 11.65
CA ASP A 56 -11.61 12.52 11.73
C ASP A 56 -10.70 11.31 11.49
N PHE A 57 -9.45 11.53 11.04
CA PHE A 57 -8.45 10.48 10.79
C PHE A 57 -8.91 9.41 9.79
N LYS A 58 -9.84 9.76 8.90
CA LYS A 58 -10.43 8.82 7.95
C LYS A 58 -9.45 8.41 6.85
N LEU A 59 -9.34 7.12 6.59
CA LEU A 59 -8.63 6.56 5.45
C LEU A 59 -9.58 6.28 4.29
N THR A 60 -9.14 6.61 3.07
CA THR A 60 -9.88 6.28 1.84
C THR A 60 -8.96 5.77 0.76
N PHE A 61 -9.45 4.85 -0.08
CA PHE A 61 -8.79 4.49 -1.32
C PHE A 61 -9.49 5.16 -2.50
N GLN A 62 -8.70 5.77 -3.37
CA GLN A 62 -9.16 6.41 -4.59
C GLN A 62 -8.43 5.84 -5.79
N SER A 63 -9.19 5.55 -6.83
CA SER A 63 -8.69 5.09 -8.13
C SER A 63 -9.56 5.69 -9.22
N PRO A 64 -9.01 6.13 -10.36
CA PRO A 64 -9.80 6.74 -11.42
C PRO A 64 -10.97 5.87 -11.88
N ASN A 65 -12.08 6.51 -12.26
CA ASN A 65 -13.31 5.88 -12.77
C ASN A 65 -14.00 4.90 -11.80
N ASN A 66 -13.65 4.93 -10.51
CA ASN A 66 -14.29 4.10 -9.50
C ASN A 66 -14.76 4.97 -8.32
N PRO A 67 -15.79 4.53 -7.59
CA PRO A 67 -16.18 5.16 -6.33
C PRO A 67 -15.02 5.17 -5.32
N ILE A 68 -15.00 6.20 -4.47
CA ILE A 68 -14.10 6.27 -3.31
C ILE A 68 -14.48 5.14 -2.35
N VAL A 69 -13.48 4.40 -1.88
CA VAL A 69 -13.67 3.31 -0.92
C VAL A 69 -13.30 3.82 0.47
N ASP A 70 -14.19 3.59 1.44
CA ASP A 70 -13.92 3.82 2.85
C ASP A 70 -13.05 2.69 3.40
N LEU A 71 -11.89 3.05 3.96
CA LEU A 71 -10.96 2.08 4.55
C LEU A 71 -11.04 2.06 6.08
N GLY A 72 -11.89 2.89 6.69
CA GLY A 72 -11.96 3.10 8.13
C GLY A 72 -11.09 4.26 8.59
N PHE A 73 -10.44 4.09 9.74
CA PHE A 73 -9.74 5.16 10.46
C PHE A 73 -8.30 4.77 10.79
N ALA A 74 -7.41 5.76 10.82
CA ALA A 74 -6.07 5.64 11.35
C ALA A 74 -5.94 6.48 12.63
N PRO A 75 -6.31 5.96 13.82
CA PRO A 75 -6.47 6.77 15.02
C PRO A 75 -5.17 7.50 15.41
N GLN A 76 -5.34 8.67 16.01
CA GLN A 76 -4.22 9.45 16.53
C GLN A 76 -3.29 8.61 17.43
N ASN A 77 -1.99 8.72 17.19
CA ASN A 77 -0.94 8.08 17.98
C ASN A 77 -1.05 6.54 18.06
N GLN A 78 -1.80 5.92 17.15
CA GLN A 78 -1.90 4.46 17.03
C GLN A 78 -1.41 4.00 15.66
N TRP A 79 -0.67 2.89 15.65
CA TRP A 79 -0.26 2.26 14.40
C TRP A 79 -1.47 1.65 13.69
N THR A 80 -1.56 1.90 12.39
CA THR A 80 -2.57 1.34 11.49
C THR A 80 -1.87 0.64 10.35
N ASP A 81 -2.10 -0.66 10.26
CA ASP A 81 -1.47 -1.54 9.31
C ASP A 81 -2.26 -1.57 8.01
N ILE A 82 -1.58 -1.36 6.90
CA ILE A 82 -2.17 -1.31 5.56
C ILE A 82 -1.46 -2.34 4.69
N ARG A 83 -2.23 -3.19 4.04
CA ARG A 83 -1.75 -4.13 3.02
C ARG A 83 -2.56 -3.95 1.74
N VAL A 84 -1.87 -3.90 0.62
CA VAL A 84 -2.47 -3.71 -0.70
C VAL A 84 -1.87 -4.70 -1.68
N TYR A 85 -2.74 -5.47 -2.31
CA TYR A 85 -2.40 -6.30 -3.45
C TYR A 85 -2.99 -5.71 -4.73
N PHE A 86 -2.21 -5.75 -5.80
CA PHE A 86 -2.70 -5.55 -7.16
C PHE A 86 -2.29 -6.71 -8.06
N LYS A 87 -3.23 -7.20 -8.87
CA LYS A 87 -2.91 -7.69 -10.22
C LYS A 87 -2.91 -6.50 -11.16
N LYS A 88 -1.75 -6.10 -11.67
CA LYS A 88 -1.58 -4.95 -12.57
C LYS A 88 -2.11 -5.30 -13.96
N SER A 89 -3.16 -4.63 -14.42
CA SER A 89 -3.74 -4.88 -15.74
C SER A 89 -4.42 -3.66 -16.34
N LEU A 90 -4.43 -3.61 -17.67
CA LEU A 90 -5.21 -2.70 -18.50
C LEU A 90 -6.63 -3.22 -18.80
N GLY A 91 -6.89 -4.50 -18.54
CA GLY A 91 -8.12 -5.22 -18.86
C GLY A 91 -8.93 -5.62 -17.63
N SER A 92 -9.90 -6.51 -17.84
CA SER A 92 -10.82 -7.00 -16.80
C SER A 92 -10.22 -8.04 -15.84
N ASP A 93 -9.04 -8.56 -16.16
CA ASP A 93 -8.27 -9.54 -15.40
C ASP A 93 -7.46 -8.93 -14.24
N GLY A 94 -7.43 -7.60 -14.15
CA GLY A 94 -6.85 -6.93 -12.99
C GLY A 94 -7.67 -7.14 -11.72
N ARG A 95 -7.03 -6.91 -10.58
CA ARG A 95 -7.65 -7.01 -9.26
C ARG A 95 -6.93 -6.10 -8.27
N VAL A 96 -7.66 -5.47 -7.38
CA VAL A 96 -7.11 -4.76 -6.21
C VAL A 96 -7.76 -5.31 -4.96
N MET A 97 -6.94 -5.62 -3.96
CA MET A 97 -7.41 -5.99 -2.63
C MET A 97 -6.68 -5.16 -1.57
N ILE A 98 -7.43 -4.70 -0.57
CA ILE A 98 -6.89 -3.83 0.48
C ILE A 98 -7.36 -4.35 1.83
N TRP A 99 -6.41 -4.50 2.75
CA TRP A 99 -6.66 -4.78 4.15
C TRP A 99 -6.17 -3.63 5.02
N VAL A 100 -6.94 -3.35 6.08
CA VAL A 100 -6.56 -2.42 7.14
C VAL A 100 -6.69 -3.13 8.47
N ASN A 101 -5.61 -3.18 9.26
CA ASN A 101 -5.52 -3.94 10.51
C ASN A 101 -6.02 -5.39 10.35
N GLY A 102 -5.65 -6.03 9.25
CA GLY A 102 -6.04 -7.40 8.91
C GLY A 102 -7.49 -7.57 8.42
N GLU A 103 -8.31 -6.53 8.40
CA GLU A 103 -9.68 -6.58 7.89
C GLU A 103 -9.72 -6.23 6.39
N LEU A 104 -10.32 -7.09 5.56
CA LEU A 104 -10.50 -6.83 4.13
C LEU A 104 -11.49 -5.68 3.91
N LYS A 105 -11.00 -4.55 3.39
CA LYS A 105 -11.79 -3.34 3.08
C LYS A 105 -12.19 -3.22 1.61
N LEU A 106 -11.43 -3.84 0.72
CA LEU A 106 -11.70 -3.84 -0.71
C LEU A 106 -11.30 -5.16 -1.33
N ASP A 107 -12.16 -5.69 -2.19
CA ASP A 107 -11.82 -6.71 -3.19
C ASP A 107 -12.56 -6.34 -4.48
N ARG A 108 -11.80 -5.93 -5.51
CA ARG A 108 -12.38 -5.46 -6.76
C ARG A 108 -11.58 -5.94 -7.94
N SER A 109 -12.25 -6.65 -8.84
CA SER A 109 -11.74 -7.01 -10.16
C SER A 109 -11.90 -5.87 -11.17
N GLY A 110 -11.13 -5.92 -12.25
CA GLY A 110 -11.16 -4.96 -13.34
C GLY A 110 -9.84 -4.23 -13.53
N LYS A 111 -9.85 -3.22 -14.39
CA LYS A 111 -8.65 -2.45 -14.76
C LYS A 111 -7.99 -1.80 -13.54
N THR A 112 -6.69 -2.03 -13.36
CA THR A 112 -5.88 -1.50 -12.24
C THR A 112 -4.72 -0.61 -12.66
N LEU A 113 -4.42 -0.51 -13.95
CA LEU A 113 -3.49 0.44 -14.55
C LEU A 113 -4.24 1.46 -15.41
N LEU A 114 -3.70 2.67 -15.58
CA LEU A 114 -4.26 3.63 -16.54
C LEU A 114 -3.73 3.42 -17.96
N ILE A 115 -2.42 3.17 -18.05
CA ILE A 115 -1.64 3.02 -19.29
C ILE A 115 -0.62 1.88 -19.13
N GLY A 116 -0.09 1.38 -20.24
CA GLY A 116 0.79 0.20 -20.27
C GLY A 116 2.27 0.45 -19.98
N ASN A 117 2.62 1.62 -19.45
CA ASN A 117 3.99 1.90 -19.01
C ASN A 117 4.23 1.30 -17.63
N ASP A 118 5.49 1.00 -17.36
CA ASP A 118 5.95 0.70 -16.01
C ASP A 118 5.54 1.81 -15.03
N GLY A 119 5.40 1.44 -13.78
CA GLY A 119 5.06 2.35 -12.71
C GLY A 119 5.82 2.04 -11.44
N TYR A 120 5.58 2.88 -10.45
CA TYR A 120 6.27 2.88 -9.19
C TYR A 120 5.33 3.31 -8.06
N THR A 121 5.78 3.12 -6.83
CA THR A 121 5.06 3.51 -5.61
C THR A 121 5.70 4.74 -5.01
N LYS A 122 4.89 5.67 -4.49
CA LYS A 122 5.35 6.78 -3.66
C LYS A 122 4.70 6.69 -2.30
N ILE A 123 5.47 6.91 -1.24
CA ILE A 123 5.00 7.09 0.14
C ILE A 123 5.32 8.50 0.62
N GLY A 124 4.59 8.98 1.62
CA GLY A 124 4.82 10.28 2.26
C GLY A 124 3.57 11.15 2.23
N MET A 125 3.72 12.44 2.54
CA MET A 125 2.63 13.40 2.48
C MET A 125 2.68 14.17 1.16
N TYR A 126 1.67 13.96 0.31
CA TYR A 126 1.58 14.66 -0.98
C TYR A 126 0.20 15.29 -1.17
N THR A 127 0.12 16.63 -1.02
CA THR A 127 -0.91 17.60 -1.47
C THR A 127 -0.64 18.97 -0.79
N GLU A 128 -1.51 19.97 -0.96
CA GLU A 128 -1.39 21.35 -0.43
C GLU A 128 -1.64 21.49 1.08
N ILE A 129 -0.90 20.78 1.94
CA ILE A 129 -0.79 21.18 3.36
C ILE A 129 0.20 22.34 3.44
N ARG A 130 -0.19 23.43 4.12
CA ARG A 130 0.66 24.63 4.31
C ARG A 130 1.11 24.84 5.75
N ASP A 131 0.62 24.02 6.67
CA ASP A 131 0.96 23.99 8.08
C ASP A 131 1.71 22.71 8.45
N ALA A 132 2.36 22.70 9.62
CA ALA A 132 3.10 21.52 10.06
C ALA A 132 2.14 20.35 10.34
N ARG A 133 2.45 19.19 9.75
CA ARG A 133 1.78 17.91 9.98
C ARG A 133 2.81 16.82 10.14
N THR A 134 2.52 15.81 10.96
CA THR A 134 3.43 14.68 11.16
C THR A 134 2.68 13.37 11.08
N ILE A 135 3.19 12.48 10.23
CA ILE A 135 2.75 11.10 10.10
C ILE A 135 4.00 10.24 10.08
N TYR A 136 4.00 9.20 10.90
CA TYR A 136 5.09 8.22 10.94
C TYR A 136 4.74 7.06 10.01
N PHE A 137 5.78 6.50 9.38
CA PHE A 137 5.70 5.28 8.58
C PHE A 137 6.67 4.26 9.18
N ASP A 138 6.27 3.00 9.19
CA ASP A 138 7.11 1.87 9.59
C ASP A 138 6.75 0.62 8.78
N ASN A 139 7.61 -0.40 8.81
CA ASN A 139 7.43 -1.71 8.17
C ASN A 139 6.94 -1.61 6.70
N VAL A 140 7.55 -0.69 5.95
CA VAL A 140 7.23 -0.50 4.54
C VAL A 140 7.83 -1.64 3.72
N SER A 141 6.99 -2.33 2.97
CA SER A 141 7.39 -3.41 2.06
C SER A 141 6.79 -3.21 0.68
N ILE A 142 7.57 -3.57 -0.33
CA ILE A 142 7.14 -3.72 -1.72
C ILE A 142 7.70 -5.04 -2.20
N SER A 143 6.85 -5.89 -2.77
CA SER A 143 7.29 -7.18 -3.33
C SER A 143 6.47 -7.54 -4.57
N SER A 144 7.05 -8.36 -5.44
CA SER A 144 6.38 -9.04 -6.55
C SER A 144 5.86 -10.44 -6.17
N ALA A 145 6.22 -10.92 -4.97
CA ALA A 145 5.86 -12.26 -4.50
C ALA A 145 5.61 -12.30 -2.99
N ILE A 146 4.84 -13.29 -2.56
CA ILE A 146 4.59 -13.62 -1.15
C ILE A 146 4.74 -15.14 -0.95
N ASN A 147 5.15 -15.54 0.25
CA ASN A 147 5.37 -16.94 0.62
C ASN A 147 4.16 -17.63 1.28
N ARG A 148 2.99 -17.00 1.23
CA ARG A 148 1.75 -17.47 1.85
C ARG A 148 0.56 -17.12 0.99
N SER A 149 -0.63 -17.63 1.34
CA SER A 149 -1.83 -17.30 0.58
C SER A 149 -2.15 -15.80 0.67
N LEU A 150 -2.81 -15.25 -0.36
CA LEU A 150 -3.14 -13.82 -0.39
C LEU A 150 -4.04 -13.38 0.78
N ASP A 151 -4.99 -14.21 1.19
CA ASP A 151 -5.87 -13.90 2.34
C ASP A 151 -5.09 -13.93 3.66
N GLU A 152 -4.21 -14.92 3.85
CA GLU A 152 -3.34 -14.99 5.03
C GLU A 152 -2.36 -13.80 5.09
N TRP A 153 -1.73 -13.46 3.97
CA TRP A 153 -0.86 -12.29 3.87
C TRP A 153 -1.61 -11.00 4.20
N GLY A 154 -2.81 -10.81 3.65
CA GLY A 154 -3.62 -9.62 3.88
C GLY A 154 -4.09 -9.45 5.32
N ARG A 155 -4.35 -10.56 6.03
CA ARG A 155 -4.81 -10.57 7.42
C ARG A 155 -3.68 -10.45 8.45
N ALA A 156 -2.46 -10.79 8.07
CA ALA A 156 -1.31 -10.75 8.98
C ALA A 156 -1.01 -9.31 9.45
N PRO A 157 -0.58 -9.13 10.72
CA PRO A 157 0.01 -7.86 11.17
C PRO A 157 1.09 -7.40 10.19
N VAL A 158 1.31 -6.10 10.06
CA VAL A 158 2.48 -5.60 9.32
C VAL A 158 3.66 -5.64 10.29
N ASP A 159 4.18 -6.84 10.50
CA ASP A 159 5.39 -7.11 11.25
C ASP A 159 6.57 -7.14 10.27
N GLY A 160 7.61 -6.34 10.51
CA GLY A 160 8.88 -6.47 9.79
C GLY A 160 9.58 -7.82 9.98
N ILE A 161 8.89 -8.81 10.57
CA ILE A 161 9.31 -10.20 10.73
C ILE A 161 8.84 -10.95 9.49
N TYR A 162 9.69 -10.89 8.50
CA TYR A 162 9.70 -11.92 7.49
C TYR A 162 10.44 -13.11 8.12
N ASN A 163 9.85 -14.31 8.09
CA ASN A 163 10.62 -15.50 8.36
C ASN A 163 11.62 -15.65 7.22
N ASP A 164 12.81 -15.13 7.44
CA ASP A 164 14.03 -15.50 6.74
C ASP A 164 14.44 -16.87 7.30
N SER A 165 14.40 -17.88 6.44
CA SER A 165 14.83 -19.23 6.80
C SER A 165 16.27 -19.53 6.39
N ASP A 166 16.98 -18.58 5.76
CA ASP A 166 18.36 -18.77 5.36
C ASP A 166 19.36 -17.95 6.22
N ASP A 167 20.63 -18.32 6.14
CA ASP A 167 21.71 -17.77 6.98
C ASP A 167 22.20 -16.38 6.51
N ASP A 168 21.60 -15.77 5.48
CA ASP A 168 22.09 -14.51 4.91
C ASP A 168 21.60 -13.26 5.68
N GLY A 169 20.51 -13.40 6.44
CA GLY A 169 19.95 -12.36 7.30
C GLY A 169 19.29 -11.20 6.53
N VAL A 170 19.01 -11.38 5.24
CA VAL A 170 18.44 -10.38 4.34
C VAL A 170 17.04 -10.80 3.96
N SER A 171 16.06 -10.38 4.75
CA SER A 171 14.69 -10.54 4.31
C SER A 171 14.27 -9.52 3.26
N ASN A 172 14.27 -9.97 2.02
CA ASN A 172 13.94 -9.18 0.83
C ASN A 172 12.78 -9.78 0.02
N GLY A 173 12.17 -10.88 0.50
CA GLY A 173 11.09 -11.57 -0.23
C GLY A 173 11.54 -12.23 -1.54
N LEU A 174 12.85 -12.37 -1.77
CA LEU A 174 13.44 -13.04 -2.94
C LEU A 174 13.89 -14.48 -2.64
N ASP A 175 13.66 -14.99 -1.43
CA ASP A 175 13.94 -16.38 -1.09
C ASP A 175 13.09 -17.33 -1.98
N PRO A 176 13.73 -18.16 -2.84
CA PRO A 176 13.03 -19.12 -3.67
C PRO A 176 12.46 -20.32 -2.88
N TYR A 177 12.84 -20.49 -1.61
CA TYR A 177 12.45 -21.60 -0.72
C TYR A 177 12.02 -21.13 0.67
N PRO A 178 10.96 -20.32 0.77
CA PRO A 178 10.57 -19.62 2.01
C PRO A 178 10.00 -20.52 3.14
N LEU A 179 10.14 -21.84 3.02
CA LEU A 179 9.59 -22.85 3.92
C LEU A 179 10.52 -24.08 4.10
N ASP A 180 11.81 -24.03 3.73
CA ASP A 180 12.73 -25.16 3.95
C ASP A 180 13.61 -24.92 5.19
N PRO A 181 13.27 -25.50 6.37
CA PRO A 181 14.06 -25.32 7.59
C PRO A 181 15.37 -26.11 7.61
N ASN A 182 15.73 -26.82 6.53
CA ASN A 182 16.91 -27.71 6.48
C ASN A 182 17.88 -27.40 5.33
N ARG A 183 17.90 -26.17 4.81
CA ARG A 183 18.89 -25.72 3.83
C ARG A 183 19.71 -24.56 4.29
#